data_AF-A0A8B7E8Y6-F1
#
_entry.id   AF-A0A8B7E8Y6-F1
#
_cell.length_a   1.000
_cell.length_b   1.000
_cell.length_c   1.000
_cell.angle_alpha   90.00
_cell.angle_beta   90.00
_cell.angle_gamma   90.00
#
_symmetry.space_group_name_H-M   'P 1'
#
loop_
_entity.id
_entity.type
_entity.pdbx_description
1 polymer ?
#
loop_
_entity_poly.entity_id
_entity_poly.type
_entity_poly.pdbx_seq_one_letter_code
_entity_poly.pdbx_strand_id
1 'polypeptide(L)'
;IIAYNHPINLKVFSKDEVVSQSIITLLIPLFVMVATAFVPASFLVYLVEDRASKFKHLQIISGLNPIVYWLANFTWDMVSYLMPVFFAIVVFLIFDQKAYVSSQNFPATLLLFILYGWSITPMMYPMSFVFNVPSNAYIVMIIANLFVGVIGTVSTFIFDVVEEKAASTINEYFKKIFLVFPNYCLGRGIMDLGINQNKAEIEKSF
;
A
#
# COMPACT_ATOMS: atom_id res chain seq x y z
N ILE A 1 -36.21 17.21 44.07
CA ILE A 1 -34.94 17.41 43.34
C ILE A 1 -35.00 16.49 42.14
N ILE A 2 -35.17 17.04 40.94
CA ILE A 2 -35.21 16.25 39.70
C ILE A 2 -33.76 16.14 39.23
N ALA A 3 -33.16 14.96 39.40
CA ALA A 3 -31.81 14.69 38.96
C ALA A 3 -31.85 14.21 37.51
N TYR A 4 -31.34 15.04 36.59
CA TYR A 4 -31.15 14.65 35.20
C TYR A 4 -29.84 13.85 35.10
N ASN A 5 -29.96 12.53 35.00
CA ASN A 5 -28.82 11.66 34.70
C ASN A 5 -28.52 11.78 33.20
N HIS A 6 -27.51 12.58 32.85
CA HIS A 6 -27.01 12.61 31.48
C HIS A 6 -26.12 11.37 31.30
N PRO A 7 -26.48 10.41 30.43
CA PRO A 7 -25.68 9.21 30.26
C PRO A 7 -24.28 9.59 29.80
N ILE A 8 -23.27 9.10 30.52
CA ILE A 8 -21.87 9.18 30.10
C ILE A 8 -21.76 8.44 28.76
N ASN A 9 -21.15 9.10 27.78
CA ASN A 9 -21.01 8.59 26.42
C ASN A 9 -19.96 7.45 26.39
N LEU A 10 -20.38 6.24 26.79
CA LEU A 10 -19.53 5.04 26.93
C LEU A 10 -19.01 4.48 25.59
N LYS A 11 -19.38 5.06 24.45
CA LYS A 11 -18.95 4.62 23.10
C LYS A 11 -17.43 4.65 22.88
N VAL A 12 -16.66 5.22 23.79
CA VAL A 12 -15.20 5.36 23.69
C VAL A 12 -14.45 4.28 24.49
N PHE A 13 -15.12 3.52 25.37
CA PHE A 13 -14.43 2.63 26.33
C PHE A 13 -14.99 1.20 26.40
N SER A 14 -15.89 0.78 25.52
CA SER A 14 -16.19 -0.65 25.42
C SER A 14 -14.94 -1.34 24.84
N LYS A 15 -14.32 -2.22 25.63
CA LYS A 15 -13.10 -2.93 25.21
C LYS A 15 -13.29 -3.63 23.86
N ASP A 16 -14.51 -4.07 23.58
CA ASP A 16 -14.91 -4.74 22.34
C ASP A 16 -14.87 -3.80 21.12
N GLU A 17 -15.29 -2.53 21.24
CA GLU A 17 -15.19 -1.55 20.14
C GLU A 17 -13.73 -1.17 19.86
N VAL A 18 -12.91 -0.98 20.91
CA VAL A 18 -11.48 -0.64 20.75
C VAL A 18 -10.70 -1.78 20.07
N VAL A 19 -10.99 -3.03 20.46
CA VAL A 19 -10.41 -4.22 19.81
C VAL A 19 -10.88 -4.32 18.36
N SER A 20 -12.16 -4.08 18.09
CA SER A 20 -12.70 -4.12 16.72
C SER A 20 -12.06 -3.07 15.82
N GLN A 21 -11.90 -1.83 16.30
CA GLN A 21 -11.24 -0.76 15.53
C GLN A 21 -9.76 -1.05 15.28
N SER A 22 -9.06 -1.64 16.25
CA SER A 22 -7.66 -2.05 16.09
C SER A 22 -7.51 -3.14 15.01
N ILE A 23 -8.42 -4.12 14.99
CA ILE A 23 -8.46 -5.18 13.97
C ILE A 23 -8.73 -4.58 12.58
N ILE A 24 -9.70 -3.66 12.45
CA ILE A 24 -10.01 -2.99 11.19
C ILE A 24 -8.81 -2.19 10.68
N THR A 25 -8.13 -1.48 11.58
CA THR A 25 -6.93 -0.67 11.28
C THR A 25 -5.77 -1.52 10.75
N LEU A 26 -5.71 -2.81 11.10
CA LEU A 26 -4.73 -3.76 10.58
C LEU A 26 -5.19 -4.46 9.30
N LEU A 27 -6.46 -4.86 9.21
CA LEU A 27 -6.98 -5.66 8.09
C LEU A 27 -7.10 -4.85 6.80
N ILE A 28 -7.55 -3.59 6.85
CA ILE A 28 -7.70 -2.77 5.65
C ILE A 28 -6.37 -2.62 4.89
N PRO A 29 -5.26 -2.20 5.52
CA PRO A 29 -3.96 -2.15 4.85
C PRO A 29 -3.51 -3.49 4.26
N LEU A 30 -3.77 -4.60 4.94
CA LEU A 30 -3.40 -5.93 4.46
C LEU A 30 -4.14 -6.29 3.16
N PHE A 31 -5.45 -6.10 3.10
CA PHE A 31 -6.22 -6.35 1.88
C PHE A 31 -5.82 -5.42 0.74
N VAL A 32 -5.54 -4.15 1.03
CA VAL A 32 -5.05 -3.20 0.02
C VAL A 32 -3.71 -3.65 -0.54
N MET A 33 -2.75 -4.02 0.31
CA MET A 33 -1.45 -4.56 -0.14
C MET A 33 -1.61 -5.80 -1.00
N VAL A 34 -2.54 -6.70 -0.65
CA VAL A 34 -2.84 -7.86 -1.48
C VAL A 34 -3.32 -7.44 -2.85
N ALA A 35 -4.32 -6.55 -2.93
CA ALA A 35 -4.84 -6.07 -4.20
C ALA A 35 -3.77 -5.37 -5.04
N THR A 36 -2.97 -4.48 -4.43
CA THR A 36 -1.94 -3.73 -5.15
C THR A 36 -0.73 -4.56 -5.55
N ALA A 37 -0.48 -5.72 -4.96
CA ALA A 37 0.63 -6.60 -5.35
C ALA A 37 0.45 -7.21 -6.76
N PHE A 38 -0.80 -7.41 -7.20
CA PHE A 38 -1.10 -8.00 -8.51
C PHE A 38 -0.87 -7.03 -9.67
N VAL A 39 -1.23 -5.75 -9.49
CA VAL A 39 -1.20 -4.74 -10.56
C VAL A 39 0.20 -4.54 -11.17
N PRO A 40 1.25 -4.17 -10.41
CA PRO A 40 2.58 -3.95 -10.97
C PRO A 40 3.25 -5.25 -11.42
N ALA A 41 2.87 -6.40 -10.85
CA ALA A 41 3.34 -7.70 -11.32
C ALA A 41 2.82 -7.99 -12.74
N SER A 42 1.60 -7.55 -13.08
CA SER A 42 1.05 -7.72 -14.43
C SER A 42 1.84 -6.96 -15.50
N PHE A 43 2.31 -5.74 -15.21
CA PHE A 43 3.12 -4.96 -16.14
C PHE A 43 4.46 -5.64 -16.45
N LEU A 44 5.04 -6.31 -15.46
CA LEU A 44 6.29 -7.05 -15.61
C LEU A 44 6.16 -8.23 -16.58
N VAL A 45 4.98 -8.87 -16.66
CA VAL A 45 4.71 -9.98 -17.59
C VAL A 45 4.92 -9.53 -19.03
N TYR A 46 4.36 -8.38 -19.40
CA TYR A 46 4.49 -7.82 -20.74
C TYR A 46 5.96 -7.55 -21.10
N LEU A 47 6.73 -6.97 -20.18
CA LEU A 47 8.17 -6.73 -20.40
C LEU A 47 8.97 -8.02 -20.61
N VAL A 48 8.65 -9.07 -19.86
CA VAL A 48 9.32 -10.37 -20.00
C VAL A 48 8.93 -11.05 -21.32
N GLU A 49 7.66 -10.94 -21.72
CA GLU A 49 7.15 -11.47 -22.98
C GLU A 49 7.76 -10.77 -24.21
N ASP A 50 7.87 -9.44 -24.18
CA ASP A 50 8.53 -8.61 -25.20
C ASP A 50 9.98 -9.03 -25.44
N ARG A 51 10.66 -9.44 -24.36
CA ARG A 51 12.04 -9.91 -24.39
C ARG A 51 12.12 -11.36 -24.89
N ALA A 52 11.26 -12.24 -24.38
CA ALA A 52 11.23 -13.66 -24.75
C ALA A 52 10.89 -13.86 -26.24
N SER A 53 9.99 -13.04 -26.77
CA SER A 53 9.60 -13.01 -28.19
C SER A 53 10.62 -12.29 -29.10
N LYS A 54 11.66 -11.66 -28.52
CA LYS A 54 12.61 -10.76 -29.21
C LYS A 54 11.95 -9.55 -29.89
N PHE A 55 10.71 -9.21 -29.54
CA PHE A 55 10.01 -8.07 -30.12
C PHE A 55 10.73 -6.74 -29.85
N LYS A 56 11.25 -6.57 -28.64
CA LYS A 56 12.10 -5.42 -28.30
C LYS A 56 13.32 -5.30 -29.22
N HIS A 57 13.93 -6.42 -29.62
CA HIS A 57 15.08 -6.40 -30.52
C HIS A 57 14.69 -5.97 -31.94
N LEU A 58 13.54 -6.44 -32.43
CA LEU A 58 12.98 -6.02 -33.72
C LEU A 58 12.67 -4.52 -33.76
N GLN A 59 12.11 -3.97 -32.68
CA GLN A 59 11.84 -2.53 -32.57
C GLN A 59 13.13 -1.69 -32.62
N ILE A 60 14.18 -2.14 -31.93
CA ILE A 60 15.48 -1.46 -31.94
C ILE A 60 16.14 -1.53 -33.33
N ILE A 61 16.08 -2.68 -34.00
CA ILE A 61 16.57 -2.82 -35.39
C ILE A 61 15.80 -1.92 -36.35
N SER A 62 14.51 -1.67 -36.08
CA SER A 62 13.66 -0.77 -36.87
C SER A 62 13.96 0.72 -36.63
N GLY A 63 14.98 1.06 -35.83
CA GLY A 63 15.43 2.42 -35.58
C GLY A 63 14.81 3.09 -34.35
N LEU A 64 14.09 2.35 -33.50
CA LEU A 64 13.55 2.90 -32.26
C LEU A 64 14.68 3.14 -31.24
N ASN A 65 14.73 4.36 -30.70
CA ASN A 65 15.65 4.69 -29.62
C ASN A 65 15.25 3.93 -28.32
N PRO A 66 16.17 3.18 -27.67
CA PRO A 66 15.88 2.45 -26.44
C PRO A 66 15.31 3.32 -25.30
N ILE A 67 15.70 4.61 -25.22
CA ILE A 67 15.21 5.54 -24.19
C ILE A 67 13.70 5.79 -24.37
N VAL A 68 13.27 5.99 -25.61
CA VAL A 68 11.86 6.24 -25.95
C VAL A 68 11.02 5.00 -25.63
N TYR A 69 11.54 3.80 -25.88
CA TYR A 69 10.87 2.55 -25.48
C TYR A 69 10.60 2.48 -23.98
N TRP A 70 11.60 2.75 -23.13
CA TRP A 70 11.42 2.69 -21.69
C TRP A 70 10.49 3.77 -21.15
N LEU A 71 10.59 5.00 -21.67
CA LEU A 71 9.70 6.10 -21.29
C LEU A 71 8.26 5.84 -21.70
N ALA A 72 8.03 5.29 -22.90
CA ALA A 72 6.70 4.93 -23.37
C ALA A 72 6.07 3.82 -22.51
N ASN A 73 6.83 2.77 -22.20
CA ASN A 73 6.35 1.69 -21.30
C ASN A 73 6.05 2.22 -19.90
N PHE A 74 6.96 3.03 -19.32
CA PHE A 74 6.73 3.62 -17.99
C PHE A 74 5.49 4.52 -17.97
N THR A 75 5.29 5.34 -19.00
CA THR A 75 4.12 6.21 -19.12
C THR A 75 2.84 5.38 -19.26
N TRP A 76 2.88 4.33 -20.07
CA TRP A 76 1.75 3.41 -20.25
C TRP A 76 1.38 2.68 -18.95
N ASP A 77 2.38 2.19 -18.23
CA ASP A 77 2.19 1.53 -16.94
C ASP A 77 1.59 2.50 -15.91
N MET A 78 2.02 3.77 -15.89
CA MET A 78 1.44 4.79 -15.00
C MET A 78 -0.02 5.08 -15.33
N VAL A 79 -0.35 5.29 -16.61
CA VAL A 79 -1.74 5.54 -17.02
C VAL A 79 -2.61 4.32 -16.70
N SER A 80 -2.11 3.11 -16.94
CA SER A 80 -2.81 1.87 -16.63
C SER A 80 -2.95 1.65 -15.12
N TYR A 81 -1.99 2.11 -14.32
CA TYR A 81 -2.02 2.06 -12.86
C TYR A 81 -3.04 3.04 -12.24
N LEU A 82 -3.34 4.16 -12.90
CA LEU A 82 -4.38 5.09 -12.40
C LEU A 82 -5.77 4.46 -12.38
N MET A 83 -6.05 3.51 -13.26
CA MET A 83 -7.35 2.81 -13.31
C MET A 83 -7.66 2.01 -12.03
N PRO A 84 -6.81 1.09 -11.54
CA PRO A 84 -7.04 0.41 -10.28
C PRO A 84 -7.01 1.35 -9.06
N VAL A 85 -6.20 2.41 -9.08
CA VAL A 85 -6.23 3.43 -8.02
C VAL A 85 -7.59 4.12 -7.97
N PHE A 86 -8.15 4.50 -9.13
CA PHE A 86 -9.48 5.08 -9.20
C PHE A 86 -10.54 4.15 -8.59
N PHE A 87 -10.52 2.86 -8.94
CA PHE A 87 -11.44 1.89 -8.34
C PHE A 87 -11.24 1.73 -6.83
N ALA A 88 -9.99 1.69 -6.35
CA ALA A 88 -9.69 1.62 -4.92
C ALA A 88 -10.25 2.83 -4.15
N ILE A 89 -10.11 4.03 -4.71
CA ILE A 89 -10.67 5.26 -4.12
C ILE A 89 -12.20 5.20 -4.12
N VAL A 90 -12.83 4.79 -5.22
CA VAL A 90 -14.30 4.65 -5.29
C VAL A 90 -14.81 3.67 -4.22
N VAL A 91 -14.11 2.56 -4.01
CA VAL A 91 -14.43 1.60 -2.94
C VAL A 91 -14.37 2.29 -1.58
N PHE A 92 -13.30 3.03 -1.27
CA PHE A 92 -13.24 3.76 0.00
C PHE A 92 -14.36 4.79 0.17
N LEU A 93 -14.75 5.48 -0.90
CA LEU A 93 -15.88 6.42 -0.89
C LEU A 93 -17.21 5.71 -0.61
N ILE A 94 -17.46 4.54 -1.20
CA ILE A 94 -18.70 3.77 -0.98
C ILE A 94 -18.81 3.30 0.47
N PHE A 95 -17.70 2.86 1.07
CA PHE A 95 -17.68 2.40 2.46
C PHE A 95 -17.64 3.54 3.50
N ASP A 96 -17.57 4.80 3.06
CA ASP A 96 -17.57 6.03 3.87
C ASP A 96 -16.66 5.97 5.12
N GLN A 97 -15.48 5.38 4.96
CA GLN A 97 -14.52 5.27 6.05
C GLN A 97 -13.83 6.62 6.30
N LYS A 98 -14.22 7.29 7.39
CA LYS A 98 -13.68 8.61 7.78
C LYS A 98 -12.16 8.68 7.81
N ALA A 99 -11.50 7.58 8.18
CA ALA A 99 -10.04 7.47 8.19
C ALA A 99 -9.41 7.80 6.82
N TYR A 100 -10.06 7.42 5.71
CA TYR A 100 -9.48 7.51 4.37
C TYR A 100 -10.16 8.56 3.47
N VAL A 101 -11.43 8.89 3.76
CA VAL A 101 -12.29 9.75 2.93
C VAL A 101 -12.47 11.15 3.50
N SER A 102 -12.11 11.40 4.76
CA SER A 102 -12.19 12.73 5.35
C SER A 102 -11.42 13.76 4.52
N SER A 103 -11.96 14.98 4.37
CA SER A 103 -11.39 16.05 3.53
C SER A 103 -9.92 16.37 3.83
N GLN A 104 -9.45 16.09 5.05
CA GLN A 104 -8.07 16.31 5.47
C GLN A 104 -7.16 15.11 5.12
N ASN A 105 -7.69 13.88 5.15
CA ASN A 105 -6.93 12.65 4.91
C ASN A 105 -6.99 12.19 3.46
N PHE A 106 -8.04 12.57 2.71
CA PHE A 106 -8.25 12.15 1.33
C PHE A 106 -7.08 12.52 0.39
N PRO A 107 -6.53 13.75 0.42
CA PRO A 107 -5.35 14.07 -0.39
C PRO A 107 -4.13 13.22 -0.02
N ALA A 108 -3.95 12.90 1.26
CA ALA A 108 -2.85 12.06 1.72
C ALA A 108 -3.00 10.61 1.23
N THR A 109 -4.20 10.05 1.33
CA THR A 109 -4.52 8.71 0.78
C THR A 109 -4.25 8.67 -0.72
N LEU A 110 -4.75 9.64 -1.49
CA LEU A 110 -4.56 9.69 -2.93
C LEU A 110 -3.07 9.79 -3.32
N LEU A 111 -2.34 10.69 -2.66
CA LEU A 111 -0.90 10.87 -2.88
C LEU A 111 -0.14 9.56 -2.60
N LEU A 112 -0.50 8.87 -1.52
CA LEU A 112 0.13 7.62 -1.11
C LEU A 112 -0.03 6.53 -2.19
N PHE A 113 -1.21 6.38 -2.79
CA PHE A 113 -1.42 5.46 -3.91
C PHE A 113 -0.61 5.86 -5.16
N ILE A 114 -0.60 7.14 -5.53
CA ILE A 114 0.14 7.62 -6.70
C ILE A 114 1.66 7.41 -6.52
N LEU A 115 2.20 7.78 -5.36
CA LEU A 115 3.62 7.60 -5.03
C LEU A 115 4.01 6.12 -4.95
N TYR A 116 3.10 5.25 -4.51
CA TYR A 116 3.32 3.82 -4.55
C TYR A 116 3.51 3.34 -5.99
N GLY A 117 2.61 3.71 -6.92
CA GLY A 117 2.74 3.40 -8.34
C GLY A 117 4.08 3.86 -8.90
N TRP A 118 4.45 5.12 -8.60
CA TRP A 118 5.72 5.72 -9.01
C TRP A 118 6.95 4.98 -8.50
N SER A 119 6.88 4.40 -7.31
CA SER A 119 8.02 3.74 -6.67
C SER A 119 8.13 2.27 -7.03
N ILE A 120 7.00 1.57 -7.20
CA ILE A 120 7.00 0.12 -7.45
C ILE A 120 7.36 -0.19 -8.90
N THR A 121 6.92 0.60 -9.90
CA THR A 121 7.18 0.26 -11.31
C THR A 121 8.67 0.30 -11.66
N PRO A 122 9.50 1.30 -11.27
CA PRO A 122 10.93 1.27 -11.55
C PRO A 122 11.65 0.16 -10.78
N MET A 123 11.17 -0.20 -9.59
CA MET A 123 11.77 -1.27 -8.78
C MET A 123 11.58 -2.66 -9.43
N MET A 124 10.48 -2.87 -10.15
CA MET A 124 10.14 -4.15 -10.78
C MET A 124 10.90 -4.34 -12.11
N TYR A 125 11.19 -3.26 -12.83
CA TYR A 125 11.81 -3.32 -14.17
C TYR A 125 13.15 -4.09 -14.24
N PRO A 126 14.13 -3.90 -13.33
CA PRO A 126 15.36 -4.68 -13.32
C PRO A 126 15.13 -6.18 -13.18
N MET A 127 14.07 -6.56 -12.46
CA MET A 127 13.74 -7.95 -12.22
C MET A 127 13.25 -8.67 -13.49
N SER A 128 12.68 -7.93 -14.45
CA SER A 128 12.31 -8.48 -15.76
C SER A 128 13.50 -9.10 -16.51
N PHE A 129 14.74 -8.66 -16.24
CA PHE A 129 15.93 -9.22 -16.88
C PHE A 129 16.35 -10.58 -16.32
N VAL A 130 15.92 -10.91 -15.11
CA VAL A 130 16.29 -12.17 -14.43
C VAL A 130 15.41 -13.33 -14.90
N PHE A 131 14.16 -13.06 -15.29
CA PHE A 131 13.17 -14.10 -15.60
C PHE A 131 12.95 -14.33 -17.09
N ASN A 132 13.18 -15.55 -17.58
CA ASN A 132 12.95 -15.91 -18.99
C ASN A 132 11.50 -16.33 -19.30
N VAL A 133 10.72 -16.69 -18.28
CA VAL A 133 9.33 -17.16 -18.42
C VAL A 133 8.38 -16.14 -17.77
N PRO A 134 7.44 -15.53 -18.51
CA PRO A 134 6.55 -14.49 -17.99
C PRO A 134 5.71 -14.94 -16.79
N SER A 135 5.10 -16.13 -16.85
CA SER A 135 4.25 -16.66 -15.77
C SER A 135 5.01 -16.88 -14.47
N ASN A 136 6.27 -17.33 -14.54
CA ASN A 136 7.11 -17.49 -13.35
C ASN A 136 7.44 -16.13 -12.74
N ALA A 137 7.74 -15.13 -13.58
CA ALA A 137 8.01 -13.78 -13.13
C ALA A 137 6.80 -13.18 -12.39
N TYR A 138 5.59 -13.38 -12.93
CA TYR A 138 4.35 -12.91 -12.31
C TYR A 138 4.18 -13.45 -10.88
N ILE A 139 4.23 -14.78 -10.71
CA ILE A 139 3.96 -15.44 -9.44
C ILE A 139 5.04 -15.08 -8.41
N VAL A 140 6.32 -15.15 -8.81
CA VAL A 140 7.44 -14.85 -7.90
C VAL A 140 7.39 -13.41 -7.40
N MET A 141 7.06 -12.45 -8.28
CA MET A 141 6.98 -11.05 -7.90
C MET A 141 5.79 -10.74 -6.99
N ILE A 142 4.64 -11.38 -7.22
CA ILE A 142 3.51 -11.28 -6.28
C ILE A 142 3.92 -11.80 -4.91
N ILE A 143 4.50 -13.00 -4.84
CA ILE A 143 4.89 -13.61 -3.56
C ILE A 143 5.94 -12.74 -2.86
N ALA A 144 6.96 -12.25 -3.57
CA ALA A 144 7.97 -11.37 -2.98
C ALA A 144 7.37 -10.07 -2.44
N ASN A 145 6.49 -9.42 -3.21
CA ASN A 145 5.81 -8.19 -2.82
C ASN A 145 4.89 -8.38 -1.61
N LEU A 146 4.12 -9.47 -1.59
CA LEU A 146 3.25 -9.83 -0.47
C LEU A 146 4.07 -10.15 0.78
N PHE A 147 5.12 -10.95 0.64
CA PHE A 147 5.95 -11.38 1.76
C PHE A 147 6.57 -10.16 2.45
N VAL A 148 7.18 -9.26 1.68
CA VAL A 148 7.80 -8.05 2.23
C VAL A 148 6.76 -7.09 2.83
N GLY A 149 5.65 -6.84 2.12
CA GLY A 149 4.62 -5.91 2.57
C GLY A 149 3.91 -6.38 3.85
N VAL A 150 3.43 -7.63 3.86
CA VAL A 150 2.69 -8.21 4.99
C VAL A 150 3.59 -8.36 6.20
N ILE A 151 4.78 -8.98 6.04
CA ILE A 151 5.67 -9.24 7.18
C ILE A 151 6.16 -7.92 7.76
N GLY A 152 6.60 -6.97 6.92
CA GLY A 152 7.03 -5.66 7.42
C GLY A 152 5.93 -4.94 8.20
N THR A 153 4.70 -4.92 7.66
CA THR A 153 3.58 -4.22 8.30
C THR A 153 3.17 -4.89 9.61
N VAL A 154 3.02 -6.22 9.62
CA VAL A 154 2.66 -6.97 10.84
C VAL A 154 3.75 -6.88 11.90
N SER A 155 5.03 -7.01 11.52
CA SER A 155 6.15 -6.89 12.46
C SER A 155 6.19 -5.51 13.12
N THR A 156 6.08 -4.44 12.34
CA THR A 156 6.11 -3.07 12.90
C THR A 156 4.87 -2.72 13.70
N PHE A 157 3.71 -3.31 13.37
CA PHE A 157 2.50 -3.22 14.20
C PHE A 157 2.67 -3.92 15.54
N ILE A 158 3.21 -5.15 15.56
CA ILE A 158 3.47 -5.88 16.81
C ILE A 158 4.40 -5.06 17.71
N PHE A 159 5.47 -4.49 17.14
CA PHE A 159 6.37 -3.63 17.91
C PHE A 159 5.73 -2.33 18.40
N ASP A 160 4.73 -1.78 17.71
CA ASP A 160 3.99 -0.59 18.19
C ASP A 160 3.02 -0.94 19.34
N VAL A 161 2.51 -2.17 19.38
CA VAL A 161 1.63 -2.65 20.45
C VAL A 161 2.42 -3.01 21.72
N VAL A 162 3.67 -3.44 21.57
CA VAL A 162 4.54 -3.74 22.71
C VAL A 162 5.05 -2.43 23.33
N GLU A 163 4.53 -2.08 24.51
CA GLU A 163 4.92 -0.87 25.27
C GLU A 163 6.30 -0.98 25.95
N GLU A 164 7.30 -1.51 25.23
CA GLU A 164 8.68 -1.64 25.73
C GLU A 164 9.60 -0.63 25.03
N LYS A 165 10.39 0.13 25.81
CA LYS A 165 11.30 1.15 25.27
C LYS A 165 12.31 0.56 24.26
N ALA A 166 12.86 -0.62 24.56
CA ALA A 166 13.79 -1.31 23.66
C ALA A 166 13.11 -1.71 22.34
N ALA A 167 11.87 -2.18 22.39
CA ALA A 167 11.07 -2.51 21.21
C ALA A 167 10.80 -1.27 20.34
N SER A 168 10.53 -0.11 20.94
CA SER A 168 10.29 1.13 20.18
C SER A 168 11.51 1.58 19.37
N THR A 169 12.71 1.54 19.98
CA THR A 169 13.95 1.92 19.31
C THR A 169 14.23 0.97 18.16
N ILE A 170 14.05 -0.33 18.38
CA ILE A 170 14.20 -1.36 17.33
C ILE A 170 13.21 -1.11 16.20
N ASN A 171 11.95 -0.81 16.52
CA ASN A 171 10.91 -0.53 15.53
C ASN A 171 11.26 0.66 14.64
N GLU A 172 11.82 1.74 15.18
CA GLU A 172 12.25 2.90 14.37
C GLU A 172 13.30 2.51 13.33
N TYR A 173 14.26 1.65 13.69
CA TYR A 173 15.24 1.14 12.74
C TYR A 173 14.59 0.24 11.69
N PHE A 174 13.71 -0.67 12.09
CA PHE A 174 12.98 -1.53 11.14
C PHE A 174 12.11 -0.72 10.18
N LYS A 175 11.38 0.30 10.69
CA LYS A 175 10.60 1.23 9.86
C LYS A 175 11.49 1.90 8.82
N LYS A 176 12.69 2.37 9.20
CA LYS A 176 13.64 2.99 8.28
C LYS A 176 14.18 2.03 7.22
N ILE A 177 14.50 0.80 7.60
CA ILE A 177 15.01 -0.22 6.66
C ILE A 177 13.92 -0.63 5.67
N PHE A 178 12.69 -0.85 6.17
CA PHE A 178 11.59 -1.29 5.33
C PHE A 178 11.02 -0.19 4.42
N LEU A 179 11.34 1.10 4.65
CA LEU A 179 10.96 2.21 3.75
C LEU A 179 11.46 2.05 2.31
N VAL A 180 12.51 1.24 2.09
CA VAL A 180 13.00 0.94 0.74
C VAL A 180 11.97 0.17 -0.09
N PHE A 181 11.07 -0.58 0.57
CA PHE A 181 10.08 -1.43 -0.09
C PHE A 181 8.73 -0.71 -0.22
N PRO A 182 8.29 -0.36 -1.44
CA PRO A 182 7.06 0.42 -1.62
C PRO A 182 5.80 -0.27 -1.07
N ASN A 183 5.74 -1.61 -1.14
CA ASN A 183 4.62 -2.38 -0.58
C ASN A 183 4.48 -2.23 0.93
N TYR A 184 5.60 -2.20 1.66
CA TYR A 184 5.58 -1.92 3.09
C TYR A 184 5.13 -0.49 3.37
N CYS A 185 5.66 0.49 2.63
CA CYS A 185 5.29 1.91 2.79
C CYS A 185 3.79 2.15 2.61
N LEU A 186 3.18 1.50 1.61
CA LEU A 186 1.74 1.56 1.35
C LEU A 186 0.95 1.03 2.55
N GLY A 187 1.24 -0.19 3.00
CA GLY A 187 0.57 -0.80 4.15
C GLY A 187 0.72 0.01 5.42
N ARG A 188 1.95 0.46 5.70
CA ARG A 188 2.25 1.27 6.88
C ARG A 188 1.55 2.63 6.84
N GLY A 189 1.57 3.32 5.71
CA GLY A 189 0.94 4.63 5.60
C GLY A 189 -0.60 4.58 5.71
N ILE A 190 -1.25 3.55 5.15
CA ILE A 190 -2.69 3.33 5.34
C ILE A 190 -3.01 3.01 6.81
N MET A 191 -2.16 2.22 7.47
CA MET A 191 -2.31 1.92 8.90
C MET A 191 -2.16 3.18 9.75
N ASP A 192 -1.13 4.01 9.50
CA ASP A 192 -0.88 5.23 10.25
C ASP A 192 -2.00 6.26 10.09
N LEU A 193 -2.62 6.36 8.90
CA LEU A 193 -3.83 7.17 8.68
C LEU A 193 -5.01 6.70 9.54
N GLY A 194 -5.22 5.39 9.65
CA GLY A 194 -6.25 4.80 10.52
C GLY A 194 -6.00 5.10 12.01
N ILE A 195 -4.76 4.90 12.47
CA ILE A 195 -4.36 5.19 13.86
C ILE A 195 -4.54 6.67 14.18
N ASN A 196 -4.13 7.57 13.29
CA ASN A 196 -4.22 9.01 13.53
C ASN A 196 -5.68 9.49 13.58
N GLN A 197 -6.55 8.94 12.73
CA GLN A 197 -7.99 9.24 12.80
C GLN A 197 -8.59 8.77 14.13
N ASN A 198 -8.28 7.55 14.56
CA ASN A 198 -8.79 7.00 15.82
C ASN A 198 -8.35 7.88 17.01
N LYS A 199 -7.09 8.34 17.02
CA LYS A 199 -6.59 9.29 18.04
C LYS A 199 -7.36 10.61 18.02
N ALA A 200 -7.59 11.19 16.83
CA ALA A 200 -8.33 12.44 16.70
C ALA A 200 -9.80 12.32 17.14
N GLU A 201 -10.42 11.15 16.97
CA GLU A 201 -11.78 10.88 17.46
C GLU A 201 -11.83 10.75 18.99
N ILE A 202 -10.82 10.10 19.59
CA ILE A 202 -10.66 10.03 21.04
C ILE A 202 -10.47 11.43 21.63
N GLU A 203 -9.58 12.26 21.06
CA GLU A 203 -9.34 13.63 21.57
C GLU A 203 -10.59 14.51 21.51
N LYS A 204 -11.40 14.40 20.45
CA LYS A 204 -12.67 15.15 20.33
C LYS A 204 -13.75 14.71 21.32
N SER A 205 -13.58 13.57 21.97
CA SER A 205 -14.53 13.04 22.94
C SER A 205 -14.28 13.52 24.39
N PHE A 206 -13.13 14.16 24.64
CA PHE A 206 -12.79 14.87 25.88
C PHE A 206 -13.15 16.34 25.80
#